data_AF-A0A178CEG8-F1
#
_entry.id   AF-A0A178CEG8-F1
#
_cell.length_a   1.000
_cell.length_b   1.000
_cell.length_c   1.000
_cell.angle_alpha   90.00
_cell.angle_beta   90.00
_cell.angle_gamma   90.00
#
_symmetry.space_group_name_H-M   'P 1'
#
loop_
_entity.id
_entity.type
_entity.pdbx_description
1 polymer ?
#
loop_
_entity_poly.entity_id
_entity_poly.type
_entity_poly.pdbx_seq_one_letter_code
_entity_poly.pdbx_strand_id
1 'polypeptide(L)'
;MSFMLMQTPDPRTIKDALPDFTNVSHIFLPINDNHSASIAEGGTHWSLLLVSIVDGVAFHYDSMPPGNQHEAHYVTQKLSRLINKPLRFIQLTDSPLQDNSSDCGVFVCLNMRHLLLKRLLMVRTDAKVSMSLGDRRVDASAGRKEMLCIIEEFRREGERRRSVISAFTITPGANMGKLMANNSLQHQQLPSPRPKVQVTTPHRFTAREIKEQRTHELVLIRFHTARRDDYEVM
;
A
#
# COMPACT_ATOMS: atom_id res chain seq x y z
N MET A 1 -7.86 -6.77 -9.06
CA MET A 1 -9.14 -6.03 -9.16
C MET A 1 -9.20 -5.16 -10.41
N SER A 2 -8.26 -4.23 -10.62
CA SER A 2 -8.18 -3.39 -11.82
C SER A 2 -8.28 -4.19 -13.12
N PHE A 3 -7.49 -5.25 -13.28
CA PHE A 3 -7.55 -6.13 -14.45
C PHE A 3 -8.95 -6.71 -14.69
N MET A 4 -9.59 -7.28 -13.65
CA MET A 4 -10.96 -7.81 -13.77
C MET A 4 -11.96 -6.72 -14.16
N LEU A 5 -11.83 -5.51 -13.60
CA LEU A 5 -12.68 -4.37 -13.97
C LEU A 5 -12.52 -3.96 -15.43
N MET A 6 -11.30 -4.02 -15.96
CA MET A 6 -11.02 -3.71 -17.37
C MET A 6 -11.60 -4.77 -18.32
N GLN A 7 -11.45 -6.05 -17.97
CA GLN A 7 -11.84 -7.16 -18.83
C GLN A 7 -13.34 -7.48 -18.78
N THR A 8 -14.05 -7.06 -17.73
CA THR A 8 -15.48 -7.36 -17.59
C THR A 8 -16.34 -6.30 -18.27
N PRO A 9 -17.24 -6.65 -19.22
CA PRO A 9 -18.13 -5.68 -19.87
C PRO A 9 -19.01 -4.91 -18.87
N ASP A 10 -19.68 -5.63 -17.97
CA ASP A 10 -20.44 -5.06 -16.86
C ASP A 10 -19.79 -5.40 -15.51
N PRO A 11 -19.14 -4.45 -14.82
CA PRO A 11 -18.42 -4.75 -13.58
C PRO A 11 -19.32 -5.25 -12.45
N ARG A 12 -20.65 -5.07 -12.54
CA ARG A 12 -21.60 -5.55 -11.51
C ARG A 12 -21.69 -7.08 -11.48
N THR A 13 -21.35 -7.76 -12.57
CA THR A 13 -21.43 -9.23 -12.64
C THR A 13 -20.32 -9.93 -11.85
N ILE A 14 -19.25 -9.21 -11.51
CA ILE A 14 -18.12 -9.73 -10.72
C ILE A 14 -18.16 -9.27 -9.26
N LYS A 15 -19.27 -8.69 -8.80
CA LYS A 15 -19.38 -8.12 -7.44
C LYS A 15 -19.05 -9.15 -6.36
N ASP A 16 -19.49 -10.39 -6.53
CA ASP A 16 -19.25 -11.47 -5.55
C ASP A 16 -17.78 -11.93 -5.50
N ALA A 17 -16.99 -11.61 -6.53
CA ALA A 17 -15.55 -11.88 -6.58
C ALA A 17 -14.70 -10.70 -6.05
N LEU A 18 -15.35 -9.60 -5.66
CA LEU A 18 -14.70 -8.37 -5.20
C LEU A 18 -14.98 -8.15 -3.70
N PRO A 19 -14.09 -7.42 -3.00
CA PRO A 19 -14.33 -7.05 -1.61
C PRO A 19 -15.58 -6.16 -1.47
N ASP A 20 -16.20 -6.19 -0.30
CA ASP A 20 -17.28 -5.25 0.05
C ASP A 20 -16.71 -3.83 0.22
N PHE A 21 -17.35 -2.85 -0.43
CA PHE A 21 -16.95 -1.44 -0.41
C PHE A 21 -17.78 -0.60 0.58
N THR A 22 -18.74 -1.18 1.28
CA THR A 22 -19.70 -0.45 2.13
C THR A 22 -19.03 0.47 3.17
N ASN A 23 -17.95 0.00 3.81
CA ASN A 23 -17.21 0.74 4.83
C ASN A 23 -15.81 1.19 4.37
N VAL A 24 -15.58 1.26 3.06
CA VAL A 24 -14.29 1.64 2.49
C VAL A 24 -14.27 3.14 2.22
N SER A 25 -13.26 3.84 2.74
CA SER A 25 -13.07 5.27 2.44
C SER A 25 -12.23 5.48 1.18
N HIS A 26 -11.17 4.67 1.03
CA HIS A 26 -10.20 4.79 -0.05
C HIS A 26 -9.87 3.43 -0.67
N ILE A 27 -9.67 3.42 -1.98
CA ILE A 27 -9.23 2.23 -2.72
C ILE A 27 -7.93 2.58 -3.45
N PHE A 28 -6.90 1.75 -3.25
CA PHE A 28 -5.69 1.78 -4.04
C PHE A 28 -5.76 0.68 -5.11
N LEU A 29 -5.57 1.06 -6.37
CA LEU A 29 -5.63 0.17 -7.52
C LEU A 29 -4.33 0.31 -8.33
N PRO A 30 -3.47 -0.73 -8.35
CA PRO A 30 -2.41 -0.79 -9.34
C PRO A 30 -3.05 -0.95 -10.72
N ILE A 31 -2.69 -0.09 -11.67
CA ILE A 31 -3.16 -0.12 -13.05
C ILE A 31 -2.04 -0.68 -13.92
N ASN A 32 -2.42 -1.49 -14.90
CA ASN A 32 -1.53 -2.08 -15.88
C ASN A 32 -2.19 -2.03 -17.26
N ASP A 33 -1.39 -1.91 -18.30
CA ASP A 33 -1.75 -1.80 -19.72
C ASP A 33 -2.05 -3.15 -20.39
N ASN A 34 -2.19 -4.24 -19.63
CA ASN A 34 -2.60 -5.51 -20.22
C ASN A 34 -4.07 -5.49 -20.64
N HIS A 35 -4.30 -5.55 -21.95
CA HIS A 35 -5.64 -5.64 -22.54
C HIS A 35 -6.12 -7.07 -22.80
N SER A 36 -5.28 -8.09 -22.62
CA SER A 36 -5.64 -9.48 -22.97
C SER A 36 -5.53 -10.44 -21.78
N ALA A 37 -6.64 -11.07 -21.43
CA ALA A 37 -6.68 -12.15 -20.45
C ALA A 37 -6.07 -13.48 -20.95
N SER A 38 -5.82 -13.63 -22.25
CA SER A 38 -5.19 -14.83 -22.81
C SER A 38 -3.66 -14.78 -22.74
N ILE A 39 -3.07 -13.63 -22.44
CA ILE A 39 -1.62 -13.45 -22.36
C ILE A 39 -1.23 -13.38 -20.88
N ALA A 40 -0.67 -14.48 -20.38
CA ALA A 40 -0.04 -14.50 -19.07
C ALA A 40 1.11 -13.48 -19.02
N GLU A 41 1.26 -12.80 -17.88
CA GLU A 41 2.29 -11.76 -17.68
C GLU A 41 2.26 -10.63 -18.73
N GLY A 42 1.11 -10.41 -19.38
CA GLY A 42 0.93 -9.30 -20.30
C GLY A 42 0.97 -7.93 -19.59
N GLY A 43 1.11 -6.89 -20.40
CA GLY A 43 1.31 -5.51 -19.94
C GLY A 43 2.78 -5.17 -19.71
N THR A 44 3.14 -3.92 -19.98
CA THR A 44 4.52 -3.41 -19.94
C THR A 44 4.74 -2.37 -18.86
N HIS A 45 3.67 -1.76 -18.35
CA HIS A 45 3.77 -0.61 -17.46
C HIS A 45 2.81 -0.70 -16.28
N TRP A 46 3.23 -0.14 -15.15
CA TRP A 46 2.44 -0.07 -13.92
C TRP A 46 2.29 1.37 -13.46
N SER A 47 1.07 1.73 -13.07
CA SER A 47 0.77 3.02 -12.47
C SER A 47 -0.21 2.85 -11.31
N LEU A 48 -0.55 3.94 -10.61
CA LEU A 48 -1.38 3.88 -9.41
C LEU A 48 -2.63 4.75 -9.55
N LEU A 49 -3.79 4.16 -9.28
CA LEU A 49 -5.05 4.87 -9.11
C LEU A 49 -5.46 4.84 -7.63
N LEU A 50 -5.63 6.01 -7.02
CA LEU A 50 -6.17 6.18 -5.67
C LEU A 50 -7.57 6.80 -5.75
N VAL A 51 -8.56 6.09 -5.25
CA VAL A 51 -9.97 6.52 -5.26
C VAL A 51 -10.38 6.90 -3.85
N SER A 52 -10.87 8.13 -3.65
CA SER A 52 -11.65 8.50 -2.48
C SER A 52 -13.13 8.25 -2.79
N ILE A 53 -13.73 7.27 -2.12
CA ILE A 53 -15.16 6.96 -2.27
C ILE A 53 -16.01 8.09 -1.67
N VAL A 54 -15.53 8.70 -0.59
CA VAL A 54 -16.24 9.75 0.14
C VAL A 54 -16.31 11.03 -0.68
N ASP A 55 -15.21 11.42 -1.31
CA ASP A 55 -15.17 12.65 -2.12
C ASP A 55 -15.60 12.42 -3.58
N GLY A 56 -15.74 11.17 -4.01
CA GLY A 56 -16.10 10.83 -5.39
C GLY A 56 -15.02 11.22 -6.40
N VAL A 57 -13.74 11.03 -6.05
CA VAL A 57 -12.59 11.43 -6.88
C VAL A 57 -11.59 10.29 -7.01
N ALA A 58 -11.03 10.12 -8.21
CA ALA A 58 -9.98 9.16 -8.53
C ALA A 58 -8.73 9.89 -9.05
N PHE A 59 -7.62 9.71 -8.36
CA PHE A 59 -6.32 10.33 -8.64
C PHE A 59 -5.39 9.31 -9.29
N HIS A 60 -4.93 9.59 -10.49
CA HIS A 60 -3.98 8.74 -11.21
C HIS A 60 -2.56 9.29 -11.13
N TYR A 61 -1.65 8.46 -10.64
CA TYR A 61 -0.22 8.73 -10.52
C TYR A 61 0.54 7.81 -11.47
N ASP A 62 1.35 8.40 -12.32
CA ASP A 62 2.12 7.68 -13.32
C ASP A 62 3.56 8.21 -13.36
N SER A 63 4.53 7.31 -13.29
CA SER A 63 5.95 7.64 -13.33
C SER A 63 6.51 7.73 -14.76
N MET A 64 5.73 7.37 -15.79
CA MET A 64 6.14 7.40 -17.19
C MET A 64 5.01 7.87 -18.13
N PRO A 65 4.77 9.19 -18.24
CA PRO A 65 3.77 9.76 -19.17
C PRO A 65 4.08 9.47 -20.66
N PRO A 66 3.06 9.31 -21.54
CA PRO A 66 1.63 9.46 -21.26
C PRO A 66 1.03 8.28 -20.46
N GLY A 67 1.77 7.18 -20.31
CA GLY A 67 1.51 6.11 -19.36
C GLY A 67 0.11 5.48 -19.49
N ASN A 68 -0.42 5.02 -18.36
CA ASN A 68 -1.69 4.29 -18.27
C ASN A 68 -2.90 5.20 -18.09
N GLN A 69 -2.88 6.43 -18.63
CA GLN A 69 -3.95 7.40 -18.40
C GLN A 69 -5.31 6.91 -18.92
N HIS A 70 -5.34 6.25 -20.07
CA HIS A 70 -6.57 5.73 -20.66
C HIS A 70 -7.15 4.59 -19.82
N GLU A 71 -6.31 3.66 -19.42
CA GLU A 71 -6.62 2.48 -18.61
C GLU A 71 -7.13 2.91 -17.24
N ALA A 72 -6.46 3.87 -16.60
CA ALA A 72 -6.84 4.41 -15.31
C ALA A 72 -8.20 5.15 -15.38
N HIS A 73 -8.44 5.89 -16.46
CA HIS A 73 -9.73 6.53 -16.69
C HIS A 73 -10.84 5.49 -16.90
N TYR A 74 -10.57 4.45 -17.69
CA TYR A 74 -11.53 3.37 -17.93
C TYR A 74 -11.87 2.60 -16.65
N VAL A 75 -10.87 2.24 -15.85
CA VAL A 75 -11.06 1.61 -14.54
C VAL A 75 -11.88 2.50 -13.61
N THR A 76 -11.66 3.82 -13.64
CA THR A 76 -12.45 4.78 -12.86
C THR A 76 -13.93 4.72 -13.24
N GLN A 77 -14.25 4.68 -14.54
CA GLN A 77 -15.63 4.56 -15.02
C GLN A 77 -16.27 3.24 -14.61
N LYS A 78 -15.53 2.13 -14.70
CA LYS A 78 -16.01 0.79 -14.28
C LYS A 78 -16.28 0.75 -12.79
N LEU A 79 -15.35 1.26 -11.98
CA LEU A 79 -15.51 1.31 -10.54
C LEU A 79 -16.69 2.20 -10.14
N SER A 80 -16.86 3.36 -10.78
CA SER A 80 -17.99 4.27 -10.57
C SER A 80 -19.34 3.56 -10.75
N ARG A 81 -19.48 2.76 -11.81
CA ARG A 81 -20.67 1.93 -12.06
C ARG A 81 -20.83 0.82 -11.02
N LEU A 82 -19.74 0.15 -10.64
CA LEU A 82 -19.75 -0.93 -9.65
C LEU A 82 -20.24 -0.46 -8.28
N ILE A 83 -19.72 0.67 -7.80
CA ILE A 83 -20.07 1.23 -6.48
C ILE A 83 -21.31 2.13 -6.53
N ASN A 84 -21.91 2.31 -7.71
CA ASN A 84 -23.05 3.18 -7.96
C ASN A 84 -22.86 4.62 -7.41
N LYS A 85 -21.67 5.20 -7.63
CA LYS A 85 -21.34 6.59 -7.24
C LYS A 85 -20.52 7.26 -8.35
N PRO A 86 -20.78 8.54 -8.68
CA PRO A 86 -19.96 9.27 -9.65
C PRO A 86 -18.53 9.41 -9.14
N LEU A 87 -17.55 9.12 -10.00
CA LEU A 87 -16.14 9.34 -9.72
C LEU A 87 -15.55 10.31 -10.74
N ARG A 88 -15.01 11.43 -10.28
CA ARG A 88 -14.25 12.37 -11.10
C ARG A 88 -12.81 11.88 -11.23
N PHE A 89 -12.36 11.67 -12.46
CA PHE A 89 -10.97 11.30 -12.75
C PHE A 89 -10.06 12.53 -12.78
N ILE A 90 -8.87 12.40 -12.19
CA ILE A 90 -7.82 13.41 -12.17
C ILE A 90 -6.49 12.76 -12.51
N GLN A 91 -5.87 13.21 -13.59
CA GLN A 91 -4.49 12.88 -13.92
C GLN A 91 -3.54 13.80 -13.12
N LEU A 92 -2.67 13.24 -12.28
CA LEU A 92 -1.67 14.03 -11.57
C LEU A 92 -0.43 14.19 -12.45
N THR A 93 -0.28 15.38 -13.02
CA THR A 93 0.84 15.73 -13.90
C THR A 93 2.15 15.99 -13.17
N ASP A 94 2.11 16.09 -11.84
CA ASP A 94 3.24 16.33 -10.95
C ASP A 94 3.67 15.05 -10.21
N SER A 95 3.36 13.88 -10.77
CA SER A 95 3.83 12.60 -10.22
C SER A 95 5.35 12.47 -10.37
N PRO A 96 6.06 11.87 -9.39
CA PRO A 96 7.49 11.58 -9.52
C PRO A 96 7.76 10.69 -10.73
N LEU A 97 8.68 11.11 -11.59
CA LEU A 97 9.05 10.41 -12.81
C LEU A 97 10.16 9.38 -12.57
N GLN A 98 10.12 8.28 -13.32
CA GLN A 98 11.19 7.29 -13.34
C GLN A 98 12.21 7.60 -14.45
N ASP A 99 13.48 7.24 -14.21
CA ASP A 99 14.56 7.48 -15.18
C ASP A 99 14.90 6.23 -16.04
N ASN A 100 14.23 5.10 -15.81
CA ASN A 100 14.47 3.84 -16.53
C ASN A 100 13.15 3.17 -16.93
N SER A 101 13.20 2.02 -17.61
CA SER A 101 12.01 1.32 -18.11
C SER A 101 11.40 0.27 -17.18
N SER A 102 11.94 0.06 -15.97
CA SER A 102 11.57 -1.11 -15.14
C SER A 102 11.17 -0.79 -13.70
N ASP A 103 11.30 0.47 -13.27
CA ASP A 103 10.98 0.90 -11.90
C ASP A 103 9.52 1.28 -11.68
N CYS A 104 8.67 1.29 -12.71
CA CYS A 104 7.26 1.68 -12.60
C CYS A 104 6.51 0.99 -11.44
N GLY A 105 6.68 -0.32 -11.28
CA GLY A 105 6.11 -1.07 -10.16
C GLY A 105 6.67 -0.66 -8.78
N VAL A 106 7.94 -0.28 -8.71
CA VAL A 106 8.57 0.24 -7.49
C VAL A 106 7.97 1.61 -7.14
N PHE A 107 7.78 2.48 -8.13
CA PHE A 107 7.12 3.77 -7.96
C PHE A 107 5.69 3.60 -7.45
N VAL A 108 4.91 2.65 -7.99
CA VAL A 108 3.56 2.33 -7.49
C VAL A 108 3.58 2.01 -6.00
N CYS A 109 4.44 1.09 -5.55
CA CYS A 109 4.52 0.71 -4.14
C CYS A 109 4.96 1.87 -3.25
N LEU A 110 5.99 2.63 -3.67
CA LEU A 110 6.52 3.74 -2.88
C LEU A 110 5.53 4.91 -2.80
N ASN A 111 4.82 5.22 -3.89
CA ASN A 111 3.75 6.22 -3.92
C ASN A 111 2.58 5.79 -3.02
N MET A 112 2.13 4.54 -3.13
CA MET A 112 1.07 3.97 -2.29
C MET A 112 1.42 4.09 -0.80
N ARG A 113 2.63 3.67 -0.40
CA ARG A 113 3.10 3.79 0.98
C ARG A 113 3.10 5.24 1.47
N HIS A 114 3.61 6.16 0.65
CA HIS A 114 3.65 7.57 1.01
C HIS A 114 2.24 8.16 1.20
N LEU A 115 1.35 7.93 0.23
CA LEU A 115 -0.03 8.40 0.29
C LEU A 115 -0.75 7.83 1.52
N LEU A 116 -0.69 6.52 1.73
CA LEU A 116 -1.34 5.87 2.86
C LEU A 116 -0.82 6.42 4.20
N LEU A 117 0.49 6.40 4.43
CA LEU A 117 1.05 6.75 5.72
C LEU A 117 1.04 8.27 5.96
N LYS A 118 1.47 9.08 4.98
CA LYS A 118 1.72 10.52 5.16
C LYS A 118 0.54 11.41 4.78
N ARG A 119 -0.38 10.91 3.95
CA ARG A 119 -1.54 11.70 3.47
C ARG A 119 -2.84 11.22 4.07
N LEU A 120 -3.03 9.92 4.25
CA LEU A 120 -4.32 9.38 4.71
C LEU A 120 -4.37 9.06 6.20
N LEU A 121 -3.34 8.42 6.78
CA LEU A 121 -3.40 7.96 8.17
C LEU A 121 -2.85 8.95 9.20
N MET A 122 -1.85 9.75 8.84
CA MET A 122 -1.21 10.69 9.78
C MET A 122 -1.85 12.08 9.84
N VAL A 123 -2.88 12.35 9.03
CA VAL A 123 -3.52 13.68 8.97
C VAL A 123 -4.75 13.72 9.86
N ARG A 124 -4.94 14.84 10.56
CA ARG A 124 -6.12 15.10 11.37
C ARG A 124 -7.38 15.13 10.49
N THR A 125 -8.49 14.60 11.00
CA THR A 125 -9.75 14.45 10.26
C THR A 125 -10.39 15.76 9.82
N ASP A 126 -9.98 16.89 10.40
CA ASP A 126 -10.43 18.25 10.07
C ASP A 126 -9.57 18.95 8.99
N ALA A 127 -8.42 18.38 8.64
CA ALA A 127 -7.47 19.00 7.74
C ALA A 127 -7.65 18.52 6.30
N LYS A 128 -7.63 19.49 5.38
CA LYS A 128 -7.59 19.25 3.94
C LYS A 128 -6.20 18.76 3.52
N VAL A 129 -6.13 17.68 2.75
CA VAL A 129 -4.86 17.07 2.33
C VAL A 129 -4.62 17.24 0.85
N SER A 130 -3.44 17.73 0.50
CA SER A 130 -2.96 17.76 -0.88
C SER A 130 -2.62 16.35 -1.35
N MET A 131 -3.15 16.00 -2.51
CA MET A 131 -2.85 14.74 -3.21
C MET A 131 -1.71 14.87 -4.22
N SER A 132 -1.15 16.08 -4.37
CA SER A 132 0.05 16.33 -5.17
C SER A 132 1.27 15.57 -4.65
N LEU A 133 2.12 15.11 -5.57
CA LEU A 133 3.42 14.50 -5.29
C LEU A 133 4.58 15.27 -5.92
N GLY A 134 4.37 16.49 -6.43
CA GLY A 134 5.37 17.28 -7.16
C GLY A 134 6.68 17.53 -6.41
N ASP A 135 6.62 17.70 -5.08
CA ASP A 135 7.81 17.94 -4.26
C ASP A 135 8.51 16.63 -3.83
N ARG A 136 8.00 15.47 -4.23
CA ARG A 136 8.48 14.18 -3.75
C ARG A 136 9.54 13.59 -4.67
N ARG A 137 10.68 13.25 -4.07
CA ARG A 137 11.71 12.42 -4.70
C ARG A 137 11.52 10.95 -4.35
N VAL A 138 11.78 10.07 -5.31
CA VAL A 138 11.66 8.62 -5.16
C VAL A 138 13.03 8.00 -5.38
N ASP A 139 13.55 7.30 -4.37
CA ASP A 139 14.73 6.45 -4.51
C ASP A 139 14.28 5.01 -4.78
N ALA A 140 14.19 4.66 -6.06
CA ALA A 140 13.76 3.33 -6.48
C ALA A 140 14.79 2.24 -6.14
N SER A 141 16.09 2.56 -6.11
CA SER A 141 17.14 1.59 -5.77
C SER A 141 17.04 1.18 -4.29
N ALA A 142 16.90 2.16 -3.40
CA ALA A 142 16.65 1.89 -1.99
C ALA A 142 15.32 1.16 -1.81
N GLY A 143 14.27 1.55 -2.54
CA GLY A 143 12.98 0.87 -2.54
C GLY A 143 13.07 -0.61 -2.90
N ARG A 144 13.81 -0.96 -3.96
CA ARG A 144 14.03 -2.36 -4.36
C ARG A 144 14.75 -3.17 -3.27
N LYS A 145 15.81 -2.61 -2.68
CA LYS A 145 16.56 -3.26 -1.59
C LYS A 145 15.66 -3.51 -0.38
N GLU A 146 14.83 -2.54 -0.03
CA GLU A 146 13.88 -2.64 1.07
C GLU A 146 12.83 -3.75 0.81
N MET A 147 12.23 -3.77 -0.39
CA MET A 147 11.26 -4.80 -0.77
C MET A 147 11.85 -6.20 -0.70
N LEU A 148 13.06 -6.40 -1.23
CA LEU A 148 13.76 -7.68 -1.15
C LEU A 148 14.01 -8.11 0.30
N CYS A 149 14.44 -7.18 1.17
CA CYS A 149 14.64 -7.46 2.59
C CYS A 149 13.34 -7.92 3.25
N ILE A 150 12.23 -7.23 2.99
CA ILE A 150 10.90 -7.59 3.52
C ILE A 150 10.48 -8.98 3.05
N ILE A 151 10.65 -9.30 1.76
CA ILE A 151 10.32 -10.62 1.20
C ILE A 151 11.14 -11.72 1.89
N GLU A 152 12.45 -11.51 2.04
CA GLU A 152 13.33 -12.48 2.69
C GLU A 152 13.01 -12.67 4.18
N GLU A 153 12.65 -11.60 4.89
CA GLU A 153 12.19 -11.68 6.27
C GLU A 153 10.92 -12.54 6.40
N PHE A 154 9.92 -12.33 5.54
CA PHE A 154 8.71 -13.15 5.53
C PHE A 154 8.98 -14.59 5.12
N ARG A 155 9.89 -14.83 4.16
CA ARG A 155 10.28 -16.19 3.75
C ARG A 155 10.90 -16.95 4.93
N ARG A 156 11.87 -16.33 5.62
CA ARG A 156 12.55 -16.90 6.79
C ARG A 156 11.57 -17.18 7.94
N GLU A 157 10.66 -16.25 8.22
CA GLU A 157 9.63 -16.46 9.23
C GLU A 157 8.68 -17.62 8.86
N GLY A 158 8.29 -17.73 7.58
CA GLY A 158 7.50 -18.85 7.08
C GLY A 158 8.20 -20.20 7.23
N GLU A 159 9.50 -20.27 6.96
CA GLU A 159 10.33 -21.47 7.16
C GLU A 159 10.45 -21.85 8.63
N ARG A 160 10.63 -20.87 9.51
CA ARG A 160 10.64 -21.08 10.96
C ARG A 160 9.31 -21.65 11.46
N ARG A 161 8.18 -21.15 10.98
CA ARG A 161 6.85 -21.69 11.36
C ARG A 161 6.64 -23.11 10.86
N ARG A 162 7.02 -23.41 9.62
CA ARG A 162 6.89 -24.78 9.05
C ARG A 162 7.79 -25.78 9.75
N SER A 163 9.02 -25.40 10.10
CA SER A 163 9.95 -26.28 10.85
C SER A 163 9.47 -26.56 12.26
N VAL A 164 8.89 -25.57 12.96
CA VAL A 164 8.25 -25.79 14.27
C VAL A 164 7.04 -26.73 14.17
N ILE A 165 6.19 -26.57 13.15
CA ILE A 165 5.04 -27.46 12.92
C ILE A 165 5.53 -28.88 12.58
N SER A 166 6.53 -29.02 11.71
CA SER A 166 7.12 -30.31 11.36
C SER A 166 7.79 -31.00 12.54
N ALA A 167 8.40 -30.25 13.47
CA ALA A 167 8.99 -30.80 14.69
C ALA A 167 7.93 -31.28 15.68
N PHE A 168 6.74 -30.68 15.68
CA PHE A 168 5.62 -31.09 16.54
C PHE A 168 4.81 -32.26 15.98
N THR A 169 4.79 -32.47 14.65
CA THR A 169 4.02 -33.55 14.02
C THR A 169 4.74 -34.91 14.02
N ILE A 170 6.04 -34.96 14.38
CA ILE A 170 6.76 -36.23 14.58
C ILE A 170 6.67 -36.63 16.07
N THR A 171 5.54 -37.23 16.46
CA THR A 171 5.45 -38.39 17.38
C THR A 171 4.00 -38.81 17.62
N PRO A 172 3.63 -40.01 17.16
CA PRO A 172 2.99 -40.95 18.07
C PRO A 172 3.81 -42.24 18.09
N GLY A 173 4.49 -42.49 19.21
CA GLY A 173 5.11 -43.78 19.52
C GLY A 173 6.62 -43.86 19.30
N ALA A 174 7.40 -43.29 20.23
CA ALA A 174 8.74 -43.81 20.52
C ALA A 174 9.14 -43.47 21.95
N ASN A 175 9.08 -44.50 22.81
CA ASN A 175 9.81 -44.69 24.07
C ASN A 175 9.80 -43.57 25.12
N MET A 176 8.80 -43.69 26.02
CA MET A 176 8.92 -43.37 27.43
C MET A 176 9.97 -44.30 28.08
N GLY A 177 11.25 -43.95 28.05
CA GLY A 177 12.30 -44.84 28.56
C GLY A 177 13.73 -44.33 28.48
N LYS A 178 13.96 -43.09 28.93
CA LYS A 178 15.24 -42.60 29.51
C LYS A 178 15.11 -41.11 29.81
N LEU A 179 14.29 -40.81 30.82
CA LEU A 179 14.50 -39.62 31.65
C LEU A 179 15.31 -40.10 32.85
N MET A 180 16.28 -39.30 33.31
CA MET A 180 17.31 -39.60 34.34
C MET A 180 18.64 -40.11 33.76
N ALA A 181 19.47 -39.19 33.26
CA ALA A 181 20.88 -39.09 33.62
C ALA A 181 21.56 -37.95 32.83
N ASN A 182 21.90 -36.89 33.57
CA ASN A 182 23.07 -36.01 33.42
C ASN A 182 22.71 -34.53 33.60
N ASN A 183 22.57 -34.17 34.87
CA ASN A 183 22.94 -32.85 35.35
C ASN A 183 24.48 -32.73 35.25
N SER A 184 24.96 -31.80 34.45
CA SER A 184 26.29 -31.21 34.60
C SER A 184 26.18 -29.74 34.23
N LEU A 185 26.30 -28.92 35.27
CA LEU A 185 26.21 -27.47 35.26
C LEU A 185 27.22 -26.85 34.30
N GLN A 186 26.76 -26.01 33.38
CA GLN A 186 27.55 -24.89 32.86
C GLN A 186 26.71 -23.62 32.88
N HIS A 187 27.14 -22.68 33.72
CA HIS A 187 26.65 -21.31 33.75
C HIS A 187 26.90 -20.65 32.39
N GLN A 188 25.84 -20.25 31.68
CA GLN A 188 25.92 -19.24 30.63
C GLN A 188 25.24 -17.96 31.10
N GLN A 189 26.03 -16.88 31.15
CA GLN A 189 25.62 -15.52 31.51
C GLN A 189 24.64 -14.95 30.47
N LEU A 190 23.58 -14.29 30.96
CA LEU A 190 22.67 -13.49 30.16
C LEU A 190 23.37 -12.24 29.61
N PRO A 191 23.17 -11.84 28.33
CA PRO A 191 23.71 -10.59 27.81
C PRO A 191 22.89 -9.39 28.30
N SER A 192 23.61 -8.31 28.63
CA SER A 192 23.09 -7.01 29.08
C SER A 192 22.35 -6.23 27.97
N PRO A 193 21.41 -5.33 28.31
CA PRO A 193 20.64 -4.57 27.33
C PRO A 193 21.48 -3.48 26.61
N ARG A 194 21.15 -3.24 25.33
CA ARG A 194 21.75 -2.21 24.46
C ARG A 194 21.32 -0.77 24.85
N PRO A 195 22.14 0.26 24.53
CA PRO A 195 21.85 1.65 24.89
C PRO A 195 20.76 2.28 24.01
N LYS A 196 20.03 3.24 24.59
CA LYS A 196 18.96 4.02 23.94
C LYS A 196 19.56 5.09 23.02
N VAL A 197 19.11 5.13 21.76
CA VAL A 197 19.41 6.20 20.80
C VAL A 197 18.44 7.37 21.00
N GLN A 198 18.96 8.58 21.20
CA GLN A 198 18.17 9.82 21.27
C GLN A 198 17.79 10.28 19.85
N VAL A 199 16.52 10.61 19.65
CA VAL A 199 15.99 11.19 18.41
C VAL A 199 16.02 12.71 18.53
N THR A 200 16.77 13.38 17.67
CA THR A 200 16.76 14.85 17.52
C THR A 200 15.65 15.29 16.56
N THR A 201 14.89 16.29 16.97
CA THR A 201 13.78 16.95 16.23
C THR A 201 14.22 17.61 14.92
N PRO A 202 13.42 17.55 13.82
CA PRO A 202 13.70 18.36 12.62
C PRO A 202 13.17 19.79 12.75
N HIS A 203 13.91 20.72 12.14
CA HIS A 203 13.63 22.15 12.03
C HIS A 203 12.26 22.48 11.42
N ARG A 204 11.63 23.54 11.96
CA ARG A 204 10.33 24.08 11.54
C ARG A 204 10.55 25.10 10.42
N PHE A 205 10.02 24.84 9.23
CA PHE A 205 9.99 25.81 8.12
C PHE A 205 9.02 26.97 8.42
N THR A 206 9.31 28.17 7.89
CA THR A 206 8.60 29.40 8.26
C THR A 206 7.45 29.70 7.28
N ALA A 207 6.41 30.39 7.77
CA ALA A 207 5.16 30.67 7.05
C ALA A 207 5.31 31.43 5.72
N ARG A 208 6.50 31.96 5.41
CA ARG A 208 6.80 32.71 4.19
C ARG A 208 7.05 31.79 2.99
N GLU A 209 7.62 30.60 3.22
CA GLU A 209 7.89 29.60 2.18
C GLU A 209 6.60 28.90 1.67
N ILE A 210 5.53 28.95 2.46
CA ILE A 210 4.23 28.32 2.13
C ILE A 210 3.42 29.16 1.13
N LYS A 211 3.76 30.43 0.90
CA LYS A 211 2.88 31.35 0.15
C LYS A 211 3.12 31.35 -1.37
N GLU A 212 4.23 30.81 -1.86
CA GLU A 212 4.65 30.96 -3.27
C GLU A 212 4.23 29.82 -4.22
N GLN A 213 3.65 28.73 -3.74
CA GLN A 213 3.24 27.58 -4.58
C GLN A 213 1.75 27.56 -5.00
N ARG A 214 1.00 28.65 -4.83
CA ARG A 214 -0.43 28.71 -5.15
C ARG A 214 -0.70 28.99 -6.65
N THR A 215 -0.49 28.00 -7.52
CA THR A 215 -1.07 28.01 -8.89
C THR A 215 -1.49 26.64 -9.44
N HIS A 216 -1.37 25.53 -8.70
CA HIS A 216 -1.93 24.24 -9.11
C HIS A 216 -3.14 23.88 -8.25
N GLU A 217 -4.26 23.54 -8.90
CA GLU A 217 -5.53 23.14 -8.27
C GLU A 217 -5.31 22.04 -7.22
N LEU A 218 -5.21 22.47 -5.95
CA LEU A 218 -5.21 21.60 -4.79
C LEU A 218 -6.59 20.94 -4.69
N VAL A 219 -6.72 19.73 -5.23
CA VAL A 219 -7.88 18.89 -4.94
C VAL A 219 -7.67 18.27 -3.57
N LEU A 220 -8.48 18.76 -2.62
CA LEU A 220 -8.39 18.45 -1.21
C LEU A 220 -9.44 17.39 -0.85
N ILE A 221 -8.99 16.27 -0.27
CA ILE A 221 -9.85 15.18 0.24
C ILE A 221 -10.40 15.56 1.62
N ARG A 222 -11.70 15.34 1.88
CA ARG A 222 -12.28 15.43 3.23
C ARG A 222 -12.22 14.07 3.92
N PHE A 223 -11.85 14.05 5.21
CA PHE A 223 -11.97 12.84 6.02
C PHE A 223 -13.37 12.74 6.64
N HIS A 224 -13.98 11.57 6.48
CA HIS A 224 -14.97 11.06 7.42
C HIS A 224 -14.44 9.72 7.93
N THR A 225 -13.93 9.70 9.16
CA THR A 225 -13.89 8.47 9.94
C THR A 225 -15.28 8.30 10.54
N ALA A 226 -15.93 7.15 10.33
CA ALA A 226 -16.98 6.73 11.25
C ALA A 226 -16.40 6.83 12.67
N ARG A 227 -17.09 7.56 13.55
CA ARG A 227 -16.63 7.77 14.93
C ARG A 227 -16.45 6.44 15.63
N ARG A 228 -15.50 6.44 16.56
CA ARG A 228 -15.11 5.32 17.41
C ARG A 228 -15.96 5.23 18.69
N ASP A 229 -17.20 5.76 18.69
CA ASP A 229 -17.94 6.05 19.92
C ASP A 229 -19.37 5.45 20.03
N ASP A 230 -19.84 4.61 19.09
CA ASP A 230 -21.23 4.07 19.18
C ASP A 230 -21.34 2.62 19.69
N TYR A 231 -20.34 2.12 20.42
CA TYR A 231 -20.45 0.85 21.16
C TYR A 231 -20.15 1.06 22.64
N GLU A 232 -21.04 1.77 23.33
CA GLU A 232 -21.21 1.63 24.78
C GLU A 232 -22.69 1.69 25.17
N VAL A 233 -23.11 0.63 25.88
CA VAL A 233 -24.23 0.51 26.83
C VAL A 233 -25.64 0.21 26.29
N MET A 234 -26.12 -0.99 26.73
CA MET A 234 -27.48 -1.47 27.03
C MET A 234 -28.66 -1.14 26.10
#